data_AF-A2G0E7-F1
#
_entry.id   AF-A2G0E7-F1
#
_cell.length_a   1.000
_cell.length_b   1.000
_cell.length_c   1.000
_cell.angle_alpha   90.00
_cell.angle_beta   90.00
_cell.angle_gamma   90.00
#
_symmetry.space_group_name_H-M   'P 1'
#
loop_
_entity.id
_entity.type
_entity.pdbx_description
1 polymer ?
#
loop_
_entity_poly.entity_id
_entity_poly.type
_entity_poly.pdbx_seq_one_letter_code
_entity_poly.pdbx_strand_id
1 'polypeptide(L)'
;MQSEPLLTSCFADYTIKSQESMAKILHFIADSSYIIAKDGSDLDQAIADQIKAKIDELIASDNKLELIQIDAIQLCNIFDEQGRDEKAYYTSKIDEEKILCAKYGEMIDIVYEPMVLSFRELGQYKIYSFDKRLLLQLPTARDPTQFAKNRLADLQQQLLVHSNSQWKNFNVESVAQISQYCRTTPFAQIQEITDKLSAEQLDKIEAYILSQFPNKRVIGIAGPSSSGKTTLSIPLKERLIKKGYDYIIIAIDDYYHHRPEMYHLPDGTIDFEDIRSFTSCRKDQETDQWREDTRQTL
;
A
#
# COMPACT_ATOMS: atom_id res chain seq x y z
N MET A 1 -22.11 10.22 3.21
CA MET A 1 -21.07 9.57 4.03
C MET A 1 -20.00 10.62 4.28
N GLN A 2 -19.96 11.18 5.49
CA GLN A 2 -18.86 12.05 5.91
C GLN A 2 -17.66 11.13 6.15
N SER A 3 -16.62 11.25 5.33
CA SER A 3 -15.33 10.61 5.57
C SER A 3 -14.77 11.18 6.86
N GLU A 4 -14.59 10.33 7.87
CA GLU A 4 -13.96 10.75 9.12
C GLU A 4 -12.50 11.15 8.87
N PRO A 5 -12.05 12.26 9.47
CA PRO A 5 -10.73 12.80 9.24
C PRO A 5 -9.59 11.87 9.71
N LEU A 6 -8.69 11.48 8.80
CA LEU A 6 -7.53 10.63 9.08
C LEU A 6 -6.41 11.42 9.77
N LEU A 7 -6.27 11.18 11.07
CA LEU A 7 -5.10 11.50 11.88
C LEU A 7 -3.97 10.53 11.57
N THR A 8 -2.72 10.97 11.38
CA THR A 8 -1.52 10.28 11.95
C THR A 8 -0.18 10.84 11.50
N SER A 9 -0.02 11.41 10.29
CA SER A 9 1.33 11.78 9.82
C SER A 9 1.99 12.83 10.72
N CYS A 10 1.24 13.86 11.10
CA CYS A 10 1.72 14.93 11.98
C CYS A 10 1.99 14.43 13.42
N PHE A 11 1.15 13.52 13.93
CA PHE A 11 1.13 13.12 15.33
C PHE A 11 2.26 12.17 15.70
N ALA A 12 2.50 11.18 14.86
CA ALA A 12 3.63 10.28 15.07
C ALA A 12 4.95 11.02 14.80
N ASP A 13 5.03 11.89 13.78
CA ASP A 13 6.24 12.71 13.55
C ASP A 13 6.56 13.63 14.74
N TYR A 14 5.54 14.25 15.37
CA TYR A 14 5.72 15.14 16.53
C TYR A 14 6.26 14.40 17.76
N THR A 15 5.63 13.28 18.12
CA THR A 15 5.96 12.57 19.37
C THR A 15 7.36 11.97 19.31
N ILE A 16 7.75 11.52 18.12
CA ILE A 16 9.01 10.86 17.82
C ILE A 16 10.17 11.86 17.79
N LYS A 17 9.98 13.06 17.23
CA LYS A 17 11.02 14.09 17.15
C LYS A 17 11.47 14.58 18.54
N SER A 18 10.61 14.46 19.55
CA SER A 18 10.95 14.82 20.95
C SER A 18 11.97 13.89 21.62
N GLN A 19 12.30 12.74 21.00
CA GLN A 19 13.22 11.73 21.55
C GLN A 19 14.55 11.60 20.79
N GLU A 20 14.96 12.61 20.02
CA GLU A 20 16.18 12.64 19.16
C GLU A 20 16.29 11.52 18.10
N SER A 21 15.36 10.58 18.10
CA SER A 21 15.27 9.48 17.14
C SER A 21 14.29 9.89 16.06
N MET A 22 14.80 10.42 14.95
CA MET A 22 13.99 10.70 13.75
C MET A 22 13.38 9.37 13.28
N ALA A 23 12.10 9.10 13.52
CA ALA A 23 11.43 7.94 12.94
C ALA A 23 10.68 8.35 11.67
N LYS A 24 10.48 7.38 10.78
CA LYS A 24 9.74 7.50 9.54
C LYS A 24 8.43 6.74 9.72
N ILE A 25 7.30 7.43 9.60
CA ILE A 25 6.00 6.79 9.43
C ILE A 25 5.97 6.28 8.00
N LEU A 26 5.88 4.96 7.83
CA LEU A 26 5.96 4.35 6.52
C LEU A 26 4.59 4.35 5.85
N HIS A 27 3.57 3.72 6.43
CA HIS A 27 2.31 3.47 5.74
C HIS A 27 1.13 3.23 6.69
N PHE A 28 -0.08 3.56 6.25
CA PHE A 28 -1.33 2.99 6.76
C PHE A 28 -1.61 1.66 6.06
N ILE A 29 -1.89 0.60 6.82
CA ILE A 29 -2.46 -0.64 6.30
C ILE A 29 -3.62 -1.03 7.20
N ALA A 30 -4.81 -1.15 6.61
CA ALA A 30 -6.05 -1.31 7.35
C ALA A 30 -6.16 -0.21 8.43
N ASP A 31 -6.38 -0.59 9.69
CA ASP A 31 -6.57 0.33 10.80
C ASP A 31 -5.26 0.60 11.58
N SER A 32 -4.08 0.47 10.95
CA SER A 32 -2.79 0.63 11.63
C SER A 32 -1.73 1.37 10.81
N SER A 33 -0.95 2.21 11.47
CA SER A 33 0.22 2.90 10.93
C SER A 33 1.51 2.26 11.41
N TYR A 34 2.47 2.11 10.51
CA TYR A 34 3.79 1.54 10.78
C TYR A 34 4.85 2.62 10.96
N ILE A 35 5.66 2.46 12.00
CA ILE A 35 6.73 3.40 12.34
C ILE A 35 8.05 2.63 12.40
N ILE A 36 9.06 3.12 11.68
CA ILE A 36 10.44 2.61 11.75
C ILE A 36 11.39 3.74 12.14
N ALA A 37 12.51 3.41 12.78
CA ALA A 37 13.55 4.39 12.99
C ALA A 37 14.24 4.74 11.64
N LYS A 38 14.56 6.02 11.41
CA LYS A 38 15.26 6.47 10.18
C LYS A 38 16.68 5.91 10.09
N ASP A 39 17.31 5.67 11.23
CA ASP A 39 18.63 5.05 11.34
C ASP A 39 18.60 3.51 11.29
N GLY A 40 17.40 2.91 11.18
CA GLY A 40 17.20 1.47 11.17
C GLY A 40 17.36 0.79 12.53
N SER A 41 17.42 1.55 13.63
CA SER A 41 17.42 0.99 14.98
C SER A 41 16.10 0.27 15.31
N ASP A 42 16.19 -0.72 16.20
CA ASP A 42 15.05 -1.48 16.67
C ASP A 42 14.17 -0.61 17.58
N LEU A 43 12.87 -0.54 17.29
CA LEU A 43 11.90 0.13 18.14
C LEU A 43 11.22 -0.89 19.07
N ASP A 44 11.60 -0.90 20.34
CA ASP A 44 11.11 -1.84 21.34
C ASP A 44 9.86 -1.35 22.09
N GLN A 45 9.35 -2.18 23.01
CA GLN A 45 8.15 -1.84 23.78
C GLN A 45 8.40 -0.66 24.73
N ALA A 46 9.63 -0.45 25.20
CA ALA A 46 9.94 0.69 26.07
C ALA A 46 9.79 2.02 25.30
N ILE A 47 10.22 2.07 24.04
CA ILE A 47 9.99 3.24 23.17
C ILE A 47 8.48 3.42 22.90
N ALA A 48 7.76 2.32 22.65
CA ALA A 48 6.31 2.37 22.47
C ALA A 48 5.59 2.99 23.68
N ASP A 49 5.97 2.58 24.89
CA ASP A 49 5.38 3.07 26.14
C ASP A 49 5.71 4.55 26.38
N GLN A 50 6.91 5.00 26.00
CA GLN A 50 7.30 6.41 26.09
C GLN A 50 6.48 7.29 25.13
N ILE A 51 6.31 6.84 23.87
CA ILE A 51 5.48 7.54 22.88
C ILE A 51 4.03 7.57 23.34
N LYS A 52 3.52 6.45 23.90
CA LYS A 52 2.19 6.39 24.48
C LYS A 52 2.00 7.43 25.57
N ALA A 53 2.93 7.52 26.52
CA ALA A 53 2.85 8.48 27.62
C ALA A 53 2.79 9.92 27.10
N LYS A 54 3.55 10.23 26.04
CA LYS A 54 3.55 11.56 25.44
C LYS A 54 2.25 11.86 24.67
N ILE A 55 1.69 10.88 23.95
CA ILE A 55 0.37 11.03 23.32
C ILE A 55 -0.70 11.27 24.40
N ASP A 56 -0.71 10.48 25.48
CA ASP A 56 -1.65 10.64 26.59
C ASP A 56 -1.54 12.01 27.26
N GLU A 57 -0.32 12.54 27.42
CA GLU A 57 -0.07 13.90 27.91
C GLU A 57 -0.73 14.95 26.99
N LEU A 58 -0.53 14.83 25.67
CA LEU A 58 -1.09 15.76 24.68
C LEU A 58 -2.63 15.72 24.64
N ILE A 59 -3.21 14.53 24.80
CA ILE A 59 -4.67 14.33 24.94
C ILE A 59 -5.17 15.02 26.21
N ALA A 60 -4.47 14.85 27.32
CA ALA A 60 -4.88 15.39 28.62
C ALA A 60 -4.83 16.93 28.67
N SER A 61 -3.89 17.55 27.95
CA SER A 61 -3.75 19.02 27.89
C SER A 61 -4.67 19.70 26.88
N ASP A 62 -5.51 18.96 26.14
CA ASP A 62 -6.42 19.46 25.06
C ASP A 62 -5.71 20.43 24.10
N ASN A 63 -4.49 20.08 23.71
CA ASN A 63 -3.76 20.88 22.73
C ASN A 63 -4.54 20.89 21.41
N LYS A 64 -4.35 21.94 20.62
CA LYS A 64 -4.97 22.06 19.31
C LYS A 64 -3.92 22.33 18.25
N LEU A 65 -4.13 21.73 17.09
CA LEU A 65 -3.39 22.04 15.87
C LEU A 65 -3.98 23.30 15.25
N GLU A 66 -3.09 24.17 14.78
CA GLU A 66 -3.47 25.35 14.01
C GLU A 66 -3.42 25.01 12.52
N LEU A 67 -4.48 25.32 11.78
CA LEU A 67 -4.45 25.25 10.32
C LEU A 67 -3.94 26.58 9.75
N ILE A 68 -2.87 26.51 8.98
CA ILE A 68 -2.23 27.67 8.35
C ILE A 68 -1.99 27.41 6.87
N GLN A 69 -1.98 28.46 6.06
CA GLN A 69 -1.52 28.38 4.68
C GLN A 69 -0.11 28.95 4.58
N ILE A 70 0.80 28.20 3.96
CA ILE A 70 2.21 28.59 3.79
C ILE A 70 2.55 28.55 2.29
N ASP A 71 3.34 29.51 1.83
CA ASP A 71 3.85 29.51 0.46
C ASP A 71 4.70 28.25 0.20
N ALA A 72 4.49 27.57 -0.92
CA ALA A 72 5.13 26.28 -1.19
C ALA A 72 6.66 26.34 -1.12
N ILE A 73 7.26 27.44 -1.61
CA ILE A 73 8.71 27.69 -1.54
C ILE A 73 9.17 27.81 -0.08
N GLN A 74 8.42 28.53 0.75
CA GLN A 74 8.73 28.67 2.17
C GLN A 74 8.62 27.32 2.89
N LEU A 75 7.59 26.53 2.57
CA LEU A 75 7.39 25.21 3.15
C LEU A 75 8.50 24.23 2.76
N CYS A 76 8.99 24.26 1.51
CA CYS A 76 10.18 23.51 1.09
C CYS A 76 11.38 23.84 1.97
N ASN A 77 11.68 25.13 2.15
CA ASN A 77 12.81 25.57 2.97
C ASN A 77 12.68 25.10 4.43
N ILE A 78 11.47 25.18 5.01
CA ILE A 78 11.21 24.69 6.36
C ILE A 78 11.51 23.18 6.45
N PHE A 79 11.12 22.39 5.46
CA PHE A 79 11.42 20.96 5.46
C PHE A 79 12.91 20.64 5.27
N ASP A 80 13.60 21.37 4.39
CA ASP A 80 15.04 21.22 4.19
C ASP A 80 15.84 21.57 5.46
N GLU A 81 15.51 22.70 6.11
CA GLU A 81 16.13 23.11 7.38
C GLU A 81 15.90 22.10 8.51
N GLN A 82 14.79 21.36 8.44
CA GLN A 82 14.47 20.29 9.40
C GLN A 82 15.05 18.92 9.02
N GLY A 83 15.83 18.80 7.93
CA GLY A 83 16.37 17.52 7.43
C GLY A 83 15.30 16.54 6.95
N ARG A 84 14.18 17.08 6.46
CA ARG A 84 13.02 16.36 5.90
C ARG A 84 13.00 16.46 4.37
N ASP A 85 14.14 16.16 3.75
CA ASP A 85 14.40 16.33 2.32
C ASP A 85 13.36 15.64 1.42
N GLU A 86 12.81 14.49 1.84
CA GLU A 86 11.73 13.82 1.12
C GLU A 86 10.46 14.67 1.06
N LYS A 87 10.10 15.33 2.16
CA LYS A 87 8.94 16.23 2.20
C LYS A 87 9.19 17.47 1.37
N ALA A 88 10.38 18.06 1.45
CA ALA A 88 10.75 19.17 0.58
C ALA A 88 10.62 18.81 -0.91
N TYR A 89 11.09 17.60 -1.30
CA TYR A 89 10.90 17.10 -2.66
C TYR A 89 9.41 16.99 -3.05
N TYR A 90 8.57 16.39 -2.20
CA TYR A 90 7.14 16.25 -2.49
C TYR A 90 6.44 17.60 -2.57
N THR A 91 6.72 18.51 -1.64
CA THR A 91 6.23 19.90 -1.67
C THR A 91 6.60 20.59 -2.97
N SER A 92 7.82 20.39 -3.47
CA SER A 92 8.29 20.94 -4.74
C SER A 92 7.50 20.44 -5.96
N LYS A 93 6.68 19.38 -5.82
CA LYS A 93 5.87 18.81 -6.91
C LYS A 93 4.39 19.18 -6.81
N ILE A 94 3.97 19.83 -5.73
CA ILE A 94 2.60 20.32 -5.58
C ILE A 94 2.46 21.57 -6.45
N ASP A 95 1.45 21.57 -7.32
CA ASP A 95 1.15 22.67 -8.24
C ASP A 95 0.21 23.70 -7.59
N GLU A 96 0.56 24.14 -6.38
CA GLU A 96 -0.19 25.14 -5.61
C GLU A 96 0.79 26.17 -5.03
N GLU A 97 0.43 27.45 -5.11
CA GLU A 97 1.25 28.53 -4.55
C GLU A 97 1.27 28.47 -3.01
N LYS A 98 0.12 28.17 -2.40
CA LYS A 98 -0.07 28.09 -0.96
C LYS A 98 -0.64 26.75 -0.56
N ILE A 99 0.01 26.09 0.39
CA ILE A 99 -0.32 24.74 0.83
C ILE A 99 -0.92 24.81 2.23
N LEU A 100 -2.05 24.11 2.43
CA LEU A 100 -2.66 23.95 3.74
C LEU A 100 -1.81 23.05 4.63
N CYS A 101 -1.42 23.57 5.79
CA CYS A 101 -0.56 22.90 6.74
C CYS A 101 -1.18 22.89 8.14
N ALA A 102 -0.89 21.83 8.90
CA ALA A 102 -1.15 21.75 10.32
C ALA A 102 0.11 22.15 11.08
N LYS A 103 -0.04 23.04 12.05
CA LYS A 103 1.04 23.54 12.89
C LYS A 103 0.80 23.23 14.36
N TYR A 104 1.86 22.82 15.05
CA TYR A 104 1.89 22.65 16.50
C TYR A 104 3.26 23.00 17.06
N GLY A 105 3.36 24.12 17.78
CA GLY A 105 4.64 24.70 18.14
C GLY A 105 5.49 24.99 16.90
N GLU A 106 6.70 24.43 16.87
CA GLU A 106 7.63 24.52 15.73
C GLU A 106 7.39 23.45 14.65
N MET A 107 6.50 22.49 14.90
CA MET A 107 6.20 21.43 13.95
C MET A 107 5.16 21.92 12.94
N ILE A 108 5.44 21.69 11.66
CA ILE A 108 4.57 21.98 10.53
C ILE A 108 4.52 20.75 9.64
N ASP A 109 3.34 20.42 9.12
CA ASP A 109 3.16 19.36 8.13
C ASP A 109 2.02 19.64 7.17
N ILE A 110 2.05 18.98 6.01
CA ILE A 110 1.03 19.11 4.96
C ILE A 110 -0.25 18.38 5.38
N VAL A 111 -1.40 19.05 5.16
CA VAL A 111 -2.73 18.45 5.33
C VAL A 111 -3.18 17.89 3.98
N TYR A 112 -3.14 16.56 3.84
CA TYR A 112 -3.60 15.88 2.63
C TYR A 112 -5.11 15.59 2.64
N GLU A 113 -5.67 15.37 3.83
CA GLU A 113 -7.05 14.99 4.06
C GLU A 113 -7.59 15.76 5.27
N PRO A 114 -8.91 15.86 5.44
CA PRO A 114 -9.49 16.34 6.68
C PRO A 114 -8.83 15.62 7.87
N MET A 115 -8.46 16.36 8.92
CA MET A 115 -7.88 15.82 10.15
C MET A 115 -8.59 16.44 11.37
N VAL A 116 -8.66 15.72 12.50
CA VAL A 116 -9.11 16.37 13.74
C VAL A 116 -8.02 17.32 14.23
N LEU A 117 -8.44 18.42 14.83
CA LEU A 117 -7.52 19.48 15.27
C LEU A 117 -7.27 19.44 16.77
N SER A 118 -8.14 18.82 17.58
CA SER A 118 -7.89 18.61 19.00
C SER A 118 -7.32 17.21 19.24
N PHE A 119 -6.28 17.13 20.08
CA PHE A 119 -5.75 15.84 20.52
C PHE A 119 -6.80 15.01 21.30
N ARG A 120 -7.78 15.66 21.95
CA ARG A 120 -8.87 14.98 22.66
C ARG A 120 -9.81 14.20 21.75
N GLU A 121 -9.88 14.59 20.49
CA GLU A 121 -10.73 13.96 19.47
C GLU A 121 -10.08 12.74 18.81
N LEU A 122 -8.82 12.41 19.15
CA LEU A 122 -8.12 11.22 18.64
C LEU A 122 -8.84 9.90 18.97
N GLY A 123 -9.62 9.88 20.06
CA GLY A 123 -10.36 8.69 20.48
C GLY A 123 -9.47 7.62 21.10
N GLN A 124 -9.89 6.35 20.99
CA GLN A 124 -9.10 5.22 21.49
C GLN A 124 -7.97 4.90 20.51
N TYR A 125 -6.79 4.54 21.00
CA TYR A 125 -5.68 4.08 20.16
C TYR A 125 -4.85 3.03 20.91
N LYS A 126 -4.06 2.26 20.17
CA LYS A 126 -3.03 1.37 20.72
C LYS A 126 -1.71 1.68 20.07
N ILE A 127 -0.65 1.69 20.86
CA ILE A 127 0.72 1.70 20.35
C ILE A 127 1.52 0.58 21.02
N TYR A 128 2.23 -0.21 20.23
CA TYR A 128 3.02 -1.33 20.72
C TYR A 128 4.14 -1.67 19.74
N SER A 129 5.19 -2.30 20.27
CA SER A 129 6.29 -2.80 19.45
C SER A 129 5.93 -4.15 18.81
N PHE A 130 6.34 -4.31 17.56
CA PHE A 130 6.21 -5.55 16.82
C PHE A 130 7.33 -5.66 15.77
N ASP A 131 8.06 -6.78 15.78
CA ASP A 131 9.16 -7.05 14.83
C ASP A 131 10.14 -5.87 14.69
N LYS A 132 10.60 -5.33 15.83
CA LYS A 132 11.56 -4.22 15.91
C LYS A 132 11.03 -2.88 15.33
N ARG A 133 9.72 -2.73 15.23
CA ARG A 133 9.00 -1.54 14.72
C ARG A 133 7.90 -1.15 15.70
N LEU A 134 7.28 0.02 15.52
CA LEU A 134 6.07 0.38 16.25
C LEU A 134 4.84 0.32 15.36
N LEU A 135 3.74 -0.12 15.97
CA LEU A 135 2.41 -0.13 15.39
C LEU A 135 1.53 0.84 16.15
N LEU A 136 1.00 1.85 15.46
CA LEU A 136 -0.07 2.71 15.96
C LEU A 136 -1.38 2.23 15.35
N GLN A 137 -2.24 1.60 16.15
CA GLN A 137 -3.51 1.04 15.72
C GLN A 137 -4.66 1.93 16.19
N LEU A 138 -5.53 2.31 15.25
CA LEU A 138 -6.78 3.02 15.49
C LEU A 138 -7.96 2.03 15.48
N PRO A 139 -9.13 2.41 16.00
CA PRO A 139 -10.36 1.64 15.87
C PRO A 139 -10.77 1.55 14.40
N THR A 140 -11.63 0.59 14.08
CA THR A 140 -12.09 0.40 12.70
C THR A 140 -12.97 1.58 12.25
N ALA A 141 -12.86 1.98 10.98
CA ALA A 141 -13.73 3.01 10.42
C ALA A 141 -15.23 2.65 10.43
N ARG A 142 -15.58 1.38 10.64
CA ARG A 142 -16.98 0.91 10.75
C ARG A 142 -17.52 0.95 12.17
N ASP A 143 -16.65 0.80 13.17
CA ASP A 143 -16.99 0.82 14.58
C ASP A 143 -15.84 1.47 15.35
N PRO A 144 -15.99 2.75 15.78
CA PRO A 144 -14.95 3.51 16.46
C PRO A 144 -14.68 3.03 17.89
N THR A 145 -15.40 2.01 18.37
CA THR A 145 -15.20 1.39 19.69
C THR A 145 -14.46 0.06 19.60
N GLN A 146 -14.26 -0.48 18.40
CA GLN A 146 -13.62 -1.78 18.21
C GLN A 146 -12.34 -1.66 17.39
N PHE A 147 -11.31 -2.36 17.85
CA PHE A 147 -10.09 -2.58 17.09
C PHE A 147 -10.27 -3.79 16.18
N ALA A 148 -9.74 -3.73 14.95
CA ALA A 148 -9.71 -4.90 14.09
C ALA A 148 -9.00 -6.07 14.80
N LYS A 149 -9.59 -7.27 14.72
CA LYS A 149 -8.92 -8.49 15.15
C LYS A 149 -7.69 -8.67 14.26
N ASN A 150 -6.50 -8.80 14.86
CA ASN A 150 -5.17 -8.93 14.24
C ASN A 150 -5.00 -10.16 13.31
N ARG A 151 -5.96 -10.46 12.43
CA ARG A 151 -5.96 -11.66 11.56
C ARG A 151 -5.22 -11.45 10.24
N LEU A 152 -4.94 -10.20 9.88
CA LEU A 152 -4.26 -9.82 8.63
C LEU A 152 -2.85 -9.24 8.86
N ALA A 153 -2.46 -9.06 10.13
CA ALA A 153 -1.20 -8.48 10.55
C ALA A 153 -0.01 -9.21 9.90
N ASP A 154 0.13 -10.53 10.08
CA ASP A 154 1.33 -11.23 9.62
C ASP A 154 1.57 -11.14 8.09
N LEU A 155 0.52 -11.30 7.28
CA LEU A 155 0.62 -11.29 5.81
C LEU A 155 0.83 -9.88 5.25
N GLN A 156 0.11 -8.88 5.76
CA GLN A 156 0.26 -7.49 5.33
C GLN A 156 1.59 -6.90 5.81
N GLN A 157 2.07 -7.34 6.99
CA GLN A 157 3.38 -6.98 7.54
C GLN A 157 4.52 -7.56 6.69
N GLN A 158 4.44 -8.85 6.34
CA GLN A 158 5.43 -9.46 5.44
C GLN A 158 5.50 -8.73 4.09
N LEU A 159 4.35 -8.32 3.53
CA LEU A 159 4.31 -7.57 2.27
C LEU A 159 5.00 -6.20 2.38
N LEU A 160 4.81 -5.47 3.49
CA LEU A 160 5.45 -4.17 3.71
C LEU A 160 6.97 -4.28 3.91
N VAL A 161 7.42 -5.33 4.63
CA VAL A 161 8.85 -5.61 4.81
C VAL A 161 9.50 -5.94 3.48
N HIS A 162 8.84 -6.75 2.64
CA HIS A 162 9.36 -7.18 1.34
C HIS A 162 9.33 -6.10 0.25
N SER A 163 8.36 -5.17 0.28
CA SER A 163 8.25 -4.14 -0.77
C SER A 163 9.37 -3.10 -0.66
N ASN A 164 9.75 -2.72 0.57
CA ASN A 164 10.80 -1.73 0.78
C ASN A 164 12.21 -2.31 0.71
N SER A 165 12.41 -3.61 0.95
CA SER A 165 13.77 -4.19 1.03
C SER A 165 14.48 -4.35 -0.32
N GLN A 166 13.74 -4.47 -1.42
CA GLN A 166 14.32 -4.84 -2.72
C GLN A 166 15.15 -3.71 -3.34
N TRP A 167 14.70 -2.47 -3.14
CA TRP A 167 15.40 -1.28 -3.64
C TRP A 167 16.47 -0.75 -2.68
N LYS A 168 16.52 -1.25 -1.43
CA LYS A 168 17.56 -0.88 -0.46
C LYS A 168 18.97 -1.17 -0.94
N ASN A 169 19.17 -2.28 -1.67
CA ASN A 169 20.47 -2.62 -2.26
C ASN A 169 20.95 -1.57 -3.29
N PHE A 170 20.02 -0.75 -3.79
CA PHE A 170 20.29 0.36 -4.71
C PHE A 170 20.28 1.73 -4.01
N ASN A 171 20.25 1.75 -2.67
CA ASN A 171 20.17 2.95 -1.84
C ASN A 171 18.92 3.80 -2.14
N VAL A 172 17.81 3.13 -2.46
CA VAL A 172 16.53 3.73 -2.80
C VAL A 172 15.48 3.27 -1.80
N GLU A 173 15.00 4.20 -0.97
CA GLU A 173 14.08 3.99 0.15
C GLU A 173 12.86 4.92 0.13
N SER A 174 12.72 5.74 -0.92
CA SER A 174 11.59 6.66 -1.10
C SER A 174 11.21 6.88 -2.56
N VAL A 175 9.98 7.34 -2.78
CA VAL A 175 9.49 7.70 -4.12
C VAL A 175 10.32 8.86 -4.71
N ALA A 176 10.76 9.80 -3.87
CA ALA A 176 11.67 10.87 -4.28
C ALA A 176 12.98 10.30 -4.85
N GLN A 177 13.59 9.33 -4.15
CA GLN A 177 14.81 8.65 -4.59
C GLN A 177 14.58 7.80 -5.84
N ILE A 178 13.47 7.05 -5.93
CA ILE A 178 13.10 6.32 -7.16
C ILE A 178 13.01 7.30 -8.34
N SER A 179 12.33 8.43 -8.14
CA SER A 179 12.14 9.43 -9.19
C SER A 179 13.45 10.07 -9.63
N GLN A 180 14.37 10.31 -8.70
CA GLN A 180 15.73 10.78 -9.02
C GLN A 180 16.51 9.69 -9.75
N TYR A 181 16.49 8.46 -9.26
CA TYR A 181 17.17 7.31 -9.84
C TYR A 181 16.73 7.09 -11.30
N CYS A 182 15.43 7.15 -11.58
CA CYS A 182 14.89 7.02 -12.94
C CYS A 182 15.33 8.13 -13.89
N ARG A 183 15.67 9.32 -13.38
CA ARG A 183 16.12 10.46 -14.20
C ARG A 183 17.63 10.41 -14.47
N THR A 184 18.41 9.87 -13.54
CA THR A 184 19.88 9.87 -13.62
C THR A 184 20.46 8.57 -14.18
N THR A 185 19.68 7.49 -14.18
CA THR A 185 20.15 6.15 -14.56
C THR A 185 19.67 5.79 -15.97
N PRO A 186 20.52 5.22 -16.85
CA PRO A 186 20.10 4.74 -18.15
C PRO A 186 18.96 3.72 -18.05
N PHE A 187 17.97 3.82 -18.94
CA PHE A 187 16.81 2.93 -18.95
C PHE A 187 17.18 1.44 -18.97
N ALA A 188 18.18 1.05 -19.76
CA ALA A 188 18.63 -0.34 -19.86
C ALA A 188 19.09 -0.92 -18.50
N GLN A 189 19.75 -0.10 -17.67
CA GLN A 189 20.18 -0.51 -16.34
C GLN A 189 18.99 -0.65 -15.38
N ILE A 190 18.03 0.28 -15.44
CA ILE A 190 16.79 0.21 -14.65
C ILE A 190 15.99 -1.04 -15.02
N GLN A 191 15.89 -1.33 -16.32
CA GLN A 191 15.23 -2.51 -16.83
C GLN A 191 15.90 -3.79 -16.30
N GLU A 192 17.22 -3.90 -16.43
CA GLU A 192 17.96 -5.07 -15.93
C GLU A 192 17.75 -5.32 -14.43
N ILE A 193 17.76 -4.26 -13.62
CA ILE A 193 17.51 -4.35 -12.18
C ILE A 193 16.08 -4.83 -11.91
N THR A 194 15.10 -4.22 -12.59
CA THR A 194 13.69 -4.52 -12.39
C THR A 194 13.36 -5.96 -12.82
N ASP A 195 13.97 -6.44 -13.91
CA ASP A 195 13.81 -7.81 -14.39
C ASP A 195 14.40 -8.81 -13.40
N LYS A 196 15.58 -8.53 -12.81
CA LYS A 196 16.18 -9.36 -11.76
C LYS A 196 15.30 -9.44 -10.51
N LEU A 197 14.83 -8.29 -10.01
CA LEU A 197 13.95 -8.23 -8.84
C LEU A 197 12.65 -9.01 -9.09
N SER A 198 12.06 -8.85 -10.28
CA SER A 198 10.85 -9.59 -10.68
C SER A 198 11.11 -11.10 -10.77
N ALA A 199 12.26 -11.51 -11.32
CA ALA A 199 12.66 -12.91 -11.41
C ALA A 199 12.83 -13.55 -10.03
N GLU A 200 13.48 -12.87 -9.08
CA GLU A 200 13.65 -13.33 -7.69
C GLU A 200 12.31 -13.50 -6.97
N GLN A 201 11.36 -12.58 -7.18
CA GLN A 201 10.01 -12.72 -6.60
C GLN A 201 9.26 -13.91 -7.20
N LEU A 202 9.34 -14.09 -8.52
CA LEU A 202 8.76 -15.24 -9.19
C LEU A 202 9.37 -16.57 -8.70
N ASP A 203 10.67 -16.64 -8.40
CA ASP A 203 11.30 -17.81 -7.80
C ASP A 203 10.70 -18.16 -6.43
N LYS A 204 10.48 -17.15 -5.59
CA LYS A 204 9.85 -17.34 -4.26
C LYS A 204 8.42 -17.83 -4.40
N ILE A 205 7.64 -17.22 -5.31
CA ILE A 205 6.24 -17.62 -5.57
C ILE A 205 6.19 -19.05 -6.09
N GLU A 206 7.03 -19.40 -7.06
CA GLU A 206 7.12 -20.74 -7.63
C GLU A 206 7.49 -21.77 -6.56
N ALA A 207 8.55 -21.53 -5.77
CA ALA A 207 8.97 -22.42 -4.70
C ALA A 207 7.86 -22.62 -3.66
N TYR A 208 7.15 -21.56 -3.30
CA TYR A 208 6.01 -21.65 -2.40
C TYR A 208 4.89 -22.52 -2.99
N ILE A 209 4.46 -22.27 -4.23
CA ILE A 209 3.41 -23.05 -4.90
C ILE A 209 3.78 -24.55 -4.91
N LEU A 210 5.00 -24.87 -5.33
CA LEU A 210 5.46 -26.26 -5.42
C LEU A 210 5.53 -26.95 -4.06
N SER A 211 5.88 -26.22 -2.99
CA SER A 211 5.88 -26.77 -1.62
C SER A 211 4.49 -27.19 -1.11
N GLN A 212 3.43 -26.61 -1.70
CA GLN A 212 2.04 -26.88 -1.32
C GLN A 212 1.37 -27.92 -2.22
N PHE A 213 2.00 -28.27 -3.34
CA PHE A 213 1.52 -29.28 -4.27
C PHE A 213 1.79 -30.70 -3.72
N PRO A 214 0.88 -31.67 -3.86
CA PRO A 214 -0.39 -31.65 -4.60
C PRO A 214 -1.61 -31.22 -3.77
N ASN A 215 -1.44 -30.84 -2.50
CA ASN A 215 -2.53 -30.53 -1.58
C ASN A 215 -3.31 -29.27 -1.99
N LYS A 216 -2.61 -28.29 -2.58
CA LYS A 216 -3.22 -27.08 -3.17
C LYS A 216 -2.95 -27.08 -4.67
N ARG A 217 -4.02 -27.00 -5.47
CA ARG A 217 -3.97 -27.04 -6.96
C ARG A 217 -4.60 -25.83 -7.63
N VAL A 218 -5.29 -24.99 -6.86
CA VAL A 218 -5.92 -23.75 -7.33
C VAL A 218 -5.14 -22.58 -6.74
N ILE A 219 -4.70 -21.67 -7.60
CA ILE A 219 -3.92 -20.48 -7.23
C ILE A 219 -4.76 -19.27 -7.60
N GLY A 220 -5.12 -18.47 -6.60
CA GLY A 220 -5.79 -17.17 -6.82
C GLY A 220 -4.77 -16.05 -6.90
N ILE A 221 -4.74 -15.32 -8.02
CA ILE A 221 -3.95 -14.09 -8.17
C ILE A 221 -4.92 -12.91 -8.00
N ALA A 222 -4.93 -12.31 -6.81
CA ALA A 222 -5.79 -11.18 -6.49
C ALA A 222 -5.04 -9.85 -6.58
N GLY A 223 -5.75 -8.78 -6.94
CA GLY A 223 -5.24 -7.41 -6.94
C GLY A 223 -6.10 -6.48 -7.80
N PRO A 224 -5.99 -5.14 -7.62
CA PRO A 224 -6.72 -4.14 -8.42
C PRO A 224 -6.54 -4.36 -9.93
N SER A 225 -7.46 -3.83 -10.76
CA SER A 225 -7.42 -4.03 -12.23
C SER A 225 -6.03 -3.79 -12.84
N SER A 226 -5.30 -2.78 -12.35
CA SER A 226 -3.96 -2.40 -12.82
C SER A 226 -2.77 -3.09 -12.13
N SER A 227 -2.98 -4.13 -11.29
CA SER A 227 -1.92 -4.73 -10.48
C SER A 227 -1.06 -5.79 -11.21
N GLY A 228 -1.14 -5.87 -12.53
CA GLY A 228 -0.31 -6.79 -13.33
C GLY A 228 -0.64 -8.27 -13.16
N LYS A 229 -1.89 -8.65 -12.81
CA LYS A 229 -2.30 -10.06 -12.60
C LYS A 229 -1.99 -10.95 -13.80
N THR A 230 -2.38 -10.51 -14.99
CA THR A 230 -2.11 -11.20 -16.26
C THR A 230 -0.60 -11.26 -16.52
N THR A 231 0.10 -10.14 -16.30
CA THR A 231 1.55 -10.01 -16.45
C THR A 231 2.34 -10.92 -15.51
N LEU A 232 1.81 -11.24 -14.32
CA LEU A 232 2.40 -12.22 -13.40
C LEU A 232 2.09 -13.67 -13.81
N SER A 233 0.86 -13.93 -14.25
CA SER A 233 0.37 -15.29 -14.53
C SER A 233 1.11 -15.98 -15.68
N ILE A 234 1.52 -15.21 -16.71
CA ILE A 234 2.15 -15.75 -17.92
C ILE A 234 3.59 -16.25 -17.62
N PRO A 235 4.52 -15.44 -17.08
CA PRO A 235 5.86 -15.92 -16.72
C PRO A 235 5.83 -17.03 -15.69
N LEU A 236 4.90 -16.98 -14.72
CA LEU A 236 4.75 -18.04 -13.73
C LEU A 236 4.37 -19.38 -14.38
N LYS A 237 3.44 -19.37 -15.35
CA LYS A 237 3.09 -20.55 -16.15
C LYS A 237 4.30 -21.15 -16.83
N GLU A 238 5.10 -20.34 -17.52
CA GLU A 238 6.30 -20.82 -18.22
C GLU A 238 7.30 -21.49 -17.27
N ARG A 239 7.50 -20.93 -16.07
CA ARG A 239 8.41 -21.50 -15.06
C ARG A 239 7.90 -22.86 -14.55
N LEU A 240 6.62 -22.97 -14.24
CA LEU A 240 6.00 -24.22 -13.80
C LEU A 240 6.07 -25.31 -14.89
N ILE A 241 5.81 -24.95 -16.15
CA ILE A 241 5.95 -25.88 -17.29
C ILE A 241 7.39 -26.37 -17.44
N LYS A 242 8.38 -25.48 -17.32
CA LYS A 242 9.81 -25.87 -17.36
C LYS A 242 10.19 -26.87 -16.26
N LYS A 243 9.47 -26.88 -15.14
CA LYS A 243 9.63 -27.86 -14.05
C LYS A 243 8.79 -29.14 -14.21
N GLY A 244 8.08 -29.28 -15.33
CA GLY A 244 7.28 -30.46 -15.66
C GLY A 244 5.88 -30.47 -15.06
N TYR A 245 5.35 -29.31 -14.67
CA TYR A 245 3.97 -29.18 -14.17
C TYR A 245 3.04 -28.63 -15.26
N ASP A 246 1.90 -29.30 -15.42
CA ASP A 246 0.81 -28.80 -16.26
C ASP A 246 0.03 -27.71 -15.53
N TYR A 247 -0.33 -26.66 -16.26
CA TYR A 247 -0.97 -25.48 -15.69
C TYR A 247 -1.96 -24.83 -16.66
N ILE A 248 -3.12 -24.43 -16.14
CA ILE A 248 -4.19 -23.74 -16.87
C ILE A 248 -4.41 -22.37 -16.21
N ILE A 249 -4.30 -21.30 -17.01
CA ILE A 249 -4.69 -19.95 -16.60
C ILE A 249 -6.18 -19.80 -16.87
N ILE A 250 -6.94 -19.43 -15.84
CA ILE A 250 -8.34 -19.01 -15.98
C ILE A 250 -8.36 -17.51 -15.69
N ALA A 251 -8.36 -16.70 -16.75
CA ALA A 251 -8.55 -15.25 -16.63
C ALA A 251 -10.04 -14.96 -16.73
N ILE A 252 -10.62 -14.34 -15.69
CA ILE A 252 -12.05 -13.98 -15.67
C ILE A 252 -12.42 -13.09 -16.85
N ASP A 253 -11.47 -12.26 -17.32
CA ASP A 253 -11.67 -11.37 -18.46
C ASP A 253 -12.07 -12.11 -19.75
N ASP A 254 -11.66 -13.38 -19.90
CA ASP A 254 -11.95 -14.23 -21.07
C ASP A 254 -13.40 -14.76 -21.07
N TYR A 255 -14.15 -14.53 -19.98
CA TYR A 255 -15.50 -15.05 -19.77
C TYR A 255 -16.56 -13.94 -19.78
N TYR A 256 -16.18 -12.67 -19.97
CA TYR A 256 -17.17 -11.60 -20.05
C TYR A 256 -17.99 -11.65 -21.35
N HIS A 257 -19.28 -11.35 -21.23
CA HIS A 257 -20.14 -11.04 -22.37
C HIS A 257 -19.65 -9.78 -23.12
N HIS A 258 -20.03 -9.63 -24.39
CA HIS A 258 -19.79 -8.35 -25.05
C HIS A 258 -20.57 -7.26 -24.32
N ARG A 259 -20.02 -6.05 -24.21
CA ARG A 259 -20.65 -4.96 -23.45
C ARG A 259 -22.16 -4.76 -23.72
N PRO A 260 -22.67 -4.88 -24.97
CA PRO A 260 -24.11 -4.77 -25.24
C PRO A 260 -24.96 -5.91 -24.65
N GLU A 261 -24.36 -7.08 -24.39
CA GLU A 261 -25.01 -8.29 -23.85
C GLU A 261 -24.90 -8.39 -22.33
N MET A 262 -24.07 -7.54 -21.70
CA MET A 262 -23.87 -7.55 -20.25
C MET A 262 -25.11 -7.03 -19.51
N TYR A 263 -25.24 -7.42 -18.25
CA TYR A 263 -26.33 -6.91 -17.43
C TYR A 263 -26.14 -5.40 -17.18
N HIS A 264 -27.19 -4.62 -17.42
CA HIS A 264 -27.23 -3.19 -17.15
C HIS A 264 -28.12 -2.94 -15.94
N LEU A 265 -27.65 -2.09 -15.04
CA LEU A 265 -28.41 -1.57 -13.92
C LEU A 265 -29.55 -0.65 -14.39
N PRO A 266 -30.53 -0.35 -13.53
CA PRO A 266 -31.66 0.54 -13.89
C PRO A 266 -31.24 1.94 -14.36
N ASP A 267 -30.06 2.41 -13.98
CA ASP A 267 -29.48 3.69 -14.41
C ASP A 267 -28.74 3.61 -15.76
N GLY A 268 -28.70 2.42 -16.39
CA GLY A 268 -28.04 2.17 -17.67
C GLY A 268 -26.54 1.89 -17.56
N THR A 269 -25.97 1.79 -16.35
CA THR A 269 -24.57 1.40 -16.17
C THR A 269 -24.40 -0.12 -16.21
N ILE A 270 -23.25 -0.61 -16.68
CA ILE A 270 -22.97 -2.05 -16.74
C ILE A 270 -22.61 -2.56 -15.35
N ASP A 271 -23.26 -3.64 -14.92
CA ASP A 271 -22.87 -4.37 -13.72
C ASP A 271 -21.84 -5.46 -14.09
N PHE A 272 -20.58 -5.17 -13.81
CA PHE A 272 -19.48 -6.11 -14.08
C PHE A 272 -19.41 -7.25 -13.04
N GLU A 273 -20.09 -7.12 -11.90
CA GLU A 273 -20.04 -8.12 -10.83
C GLU A 273 -21.23 -9.09 -10.89
N ASP A 274 -22.24 -8.80 -11.72
CA ASP A 274 -23.38 -9.68 -11.92
C ASP A 274 -22.95 -10.97 -12.64
N ILE A 275 -23.35 -12.12 -12.11
CA ILE A 275 -23.05 -13.45 -12.68
C ILE A 275 -23.51 -13.58 -14.15
N ARG A 276 -24.54 -12.83 -14.55
CA ARG A 276 -25.08 -12.80 -15.94
C ARG A 276 -24.17 -12.07 -16.91
N SER A 277 -23.19 -11.32 -16.42
CA SER A 277 -22.17 -10.68 -17.25
C SER A 277 -21.08 -11.68 -17.70
N PHE A 278 -21.14 -12.93 -17.24
CA PHE A 278 -20.20 -14.00 -17.57
C PHE A 278 -20.83 -15.17 -18.36
N THR A 279 -20.04 -15.79 -19.23
CA THR A 279 -20.34 -17.06 -19.90
C THR A 279 -19.63 -18.23 -19.22
N SER A 280 -20.19 -19.43 -19.31
CA SER A 280 -19.55 -20.66 -18.80
C SER A 280 -18.41 -21.19 -19.70
N CYS A 281 -18.35 -20.73 -20.95
CA CYS A 281 -17.31 -21.10 -21.92
C CYS A 281 -16.38 -19.91 -22.16
N ARG A 282 -15.07 -20.19 -22.21
CA ARG A 282 -14.04 -19.23 -22.61
C ARG A 282 -14.29 -18.75 -24.05
N LYS A 283 -14.09 -17.46 -24.32
CA LYS A 283 -14.24 -16.88 -25.68
C LYS A 283 -12.90 -16.86 -26.42
N ASP A 284 -12.45 -18.02 -26.91
CA ASP A 284 -11.28 -18.12 -27.78
C ASP A 284 -11.69 -18.70 -29.16
N GLN A 285 -11.00 -18.33 -30.25
CA GLN A 285 -11.27 -18.89 -31.60
C GLN A 285 -11.14 -20.44 -31.64
N GLU A 286 -10.27 -21.03 -30.81
CA GLU A 286 -10.13 -22.50 -30.69
C GLU A 286 -11.37 -23.18 -30.08
N THR A 287 -12.09 -22.49 -29.19
CA THR A 287 -13.33 -23.01 -28.58
C THR A 287 -14.51 -23.03 -29.56
N ASP A 288 -14.50 -22.17 -30.58
CA ASP A 288 -15.51 -22.22 -31.65
C ASP A 288 -15.26 -23.41 -32.60
N GLN A 289 -14.01 -23.78 -32.86
CA GLN A 289 -13.68 -25.01 -33.58
C GLN A 289 -14.13 -26.26 -32.80
N TRP A 290 -13.91 -26.28 -31.48
CA TRP A 290 -14.40 -27.35 -30.61
C TRP A 290 -15.94 -27.44 -30.59
N ARG A 291 -16.65 -26.31 -30.68
CA ARG A 291 -18.13 -26.28 -30.82
C ARG A 291 -18.60 -26.89 -32.13
N GLU A 292 -17.91 -26.63 -33.23
CA GLU A 292 -18.23 -27.19 -34.54
C GLU A 292 -18.04 -28.71 -34.54
N ASP A 293 -16.91 -29.19 -34.00
CA ASP A 293 -16.58 -30.62 -33.93
C ASP A 293 -17.52 -31.38 -32.99
N THR A 294 -17.88 -30.79 -31.84
CA THR A 294 -18.78 -31.44 -30.86
C THR A 294 -20.23 -31.49 -31.37
N ARG A 295 -20.65 -30.52 -32.20
CA ARG A 295 -21.98 -30.55 -32.86
C ARG A 295 -22.09 -31.58 -33.98
N GLN A 296 -20.98 -31.97 -34.61
CA GLN A 296 -20.99 -33.02 -35.63
C GLN A 296 -20.95 -34.44 -35.05
N THR A 297 -20.64 -34.58 -33.76
CA THR A 297 -20.46 -35.88 -33.10
C THR A 297 -21.65 -36.27 -32.21
N LEU A 298 -22.72 -35.47 -32.17
CA LEU A 298 -24.00 -35.73 -31.49
C LEU A 298 -25.12 -35.76 -32.53
#